data_AF-A0A7Y9E5B3-F1
#
_entry.id   AF-A0A7Y9E5B3-F1
#
_cell.length_a   1.000
_cell.length_b   1.000
_cell.length_c   1.000
_cell.angle_alpha   90.00
_cell.angle_beta   90.00
_cell.angle_gamma   90.00
#
_symmetry.space_group_name_H-M   'P 1'
#
loop_
_entity.id
_entity.type
_entity.pdbx_description
1 polymer ?
#
loop_
_entity_poly.entity_id
_entity_poly.type
_entity_poly.pdbx_seq_one_letter_code
_entity_poly.pdbx_strand_id
1 'polypeptide(L)'
;MPALPFRLANGTGRLLLGLLGLVVAVAVVASVIRVQQVHDYGWEWTLFPSAARPKIHFEGRDYDRGGEQSGVVPRGYVLEGETFGEGEIYKSGLDRGTSTVIYVKDGRHVYAYGLMGAPRASVRI
;
A
#
# COMPACT_ATOMS: atom_id res chain seq x y z
N MET A 1 16.42 25.19 60.59
CA MET A 1 15.84 25.02 59.24
C MET A 1 15.52 23.54 59.04
N PRO A 2 14.26 23.10 59.00
CA PRO A 2 13.98 21.69 58.74
C PRO A 2 14.00 21.41 57.23
N ALA A 3 14.73 20.37 56.83
CA ALA A 3 14.69 19.84 55.47
C ALA A 3 13.44 18.96 55.31
N LEU A 4 12.60 19.27 54.31
CA LEU A 4 11.46 18.42 53.96
C LEU A 4 11.95 17.22 53.13
N PRO A 5 11.61 15.97 53.49
CA PRO A 5 11.89 14.83 52.64
C PRO A 5 10.88 14.81 51.48
N PHE A 6 11.34 15.12 50.27
CA PHE A 6 10.57 14.91 49.05
C PHE A 6 10.52 13.41 48.76
N ARG A 7 9.57 12.72 49.40
CA ARG A 7 9.30 11.30 49.17
C ARG A 7 8.52 11.18 47.87
N LEU A 8 9.20 10.91 46.75
CA LEU A 8 8.55 10.52 45.50
C LEU A 8 7.69 9.28 45.78
N ALA A 9 6.37 9.44 45.71
CA ALA A 9 5.42 8.38 45.96
C ALA A 9 5.57 7.29 44.90
N ASN A 10 5.77 6.03 45.32
CA ASN A 10 5.90 4.85 44.47
C ASN A 10 4.72 4.58 43.50
N GLY A 11 3.64 5.38 43.54
CA GLY A 11 2.43 5.23 42.73
C GLY A 11 2.56 5.77 41.31
N THR A 12 3.30 6.86 41.09
CA THR A 12 3.46 7.47 39.76
C THR A 12 4.24 6.56 38.80
N GLY A 13 5.27 5.86 39.29
CA GLY A 13 6.05 4.92 38.47
C GLY A 13 5.20 3.73 37.97
N ARG A 14 4.32 3.20 38.82
CA ARG A 14 3.43 2.09 38.44
C ARG A 14 2.36 2.52 37.43
N LEU A 15 1.81 3.72 37.59
CA LEU A 15 0.85 4.29 36.64
C LEU A 15 1.50 4.54 35.28
N LEU A 16 2.72 5.12 35.26
CA LEU A 16 3.46 5.36 34.02
C LEU A 16 3.80 4.06 33.28
N LEU A 17 4.22 3.01 34.00
CA LEU A 17 4.46 1.69 33.40
C LEU A 17 3.18 1.05 32.85
N GLY A 18 2.06 1.18 33.57
CA GLY A 18 0.76 0.71 33.09
C GLY A 18 0.30 1.43 31.82
N LEU A 19 0.44 2.76 31.80
CA LEU A 19 0.11 3.58 30.62
C LEU A 19 1.02 3.24 29.43
N LEU A 20 2.33 3.06 29.68
CA LEU A 20 3.26 2.66 28.63
C LEU A 20 2.88 1.29 28.05
N GLY A 21 2.56 0.32 28.91
CA GLY A 21 2.11 -1.01 28.48
C GLY A 21 0.84 -0.94 27.63
N LEU A 22 -0.13 -0.10 28.01
CA LEU A 22 -1.35 0.12 27.23
C LEU A 22 -1.04 0.73 25.86
N VAL A 23 -0.20 1.76 25.80
CA VAL A 23 0.20 2.40 24.53
C VAL A 23 0.88 1.41 23.60
N VAL A 24 1.78 0.58 24.12
CA VAL A 24 2.45 -0.47 23.34
C VAL A 24 1.44 -1.49 22.83
N ALA A 25 0.50 -1.95 23.67
CA ALA A 25 -0.52 -2.91 23.27
C ALA A 25 -1.40 -2.35 22.13
N VAL A 26 -1.84 -1.10 22.25
CA VAL A 26 -2.63 -0.43 21.20
C VAL A 26 -1.82 -0.30 19.90
N ALA A 27 -0.54 0.08 19.98
CA ALA A 27 0.32 0.20 18.81
C ALA A 27 0.52 -1.14 18.09
N VAL A 28 0.66 -2.24 18.82
CA VAL A 28 0.77 -3.59 18.25
C VAL A 28 -0.51 -3.98 17.52
N VAL A 29 -1.68 -3.80 18.16
CA VAL A 29 -2.97 -4.12 17.55
C VAL A 29 -3.20 -3.30 16.27
N ALA A 30 -2.93 -2.00 16.31
CA ALA A 30 -3.06 -1.13 15.14
C ALA A 30 -2.13 -1.56 14.00
N SER A 31 -0.90 -1.97 14.32
CA SER A 31 0.07 -2.46 13.32
C SER A 31 -0.40 -3.74 12.65
N VAL A 32 -0.92 -4.71 13.40
CA VAL A 32 -1.46 -5.98 12.86
C VAL A 32 -2.63 -5.71 11.91
N ILE A 33 -3.59 -4.87 12.33
CA ILE A 33 -4.73 -4.47 11.49
C ILE A 33 -4.22 -3.84 10.18
N ARG A 34 -3.22 -2.96 10.28
CA ARG A 34 -2.65 -2.28 9.11
C ARG A 34 -2.00 -3.25 8.13
N VAL A 35 -1.19 -4.19 8.61
CA VAL A 35 -0.58 -5.23 7.75
C VAL A 35 -1.65 -6.07 7.07
N GLN A 36 -2.71 -6.44 7.79
CA GLN A 36 -3.78 -7.25 7.26
C GLN A 36 -4.55 -6.52 6.13
N GLN A 37 -4.84 -5.24 6.32
CA GLN A 37 -5.43 -4.41 5.26
C GLN A 37 -4.53 -4.33 4.02
N VAL A 38 -3.23 -4.08 4.19
CA VAL A 38 -2.29 -4.01 3.05
C VAL A 38 -2.23 -5.36 2.32
N HIS A 39 -2.28 -6.47 3.05
CA HIS A 39 -2.32 -7.80 2.48
C HIS A 39 -3.60 -8.06 1.67
N ASP A 40 -4.77 -7.78 2.24
CA ASP A 40 -6.05 -8.04 1.60
C ASP A 40 -6.21 -7.25 0.28
N TYR A 41 -5.68 -6.02 0.22
CA TYR A 41 -5.80 -5.16 -0.96
C TYR A 41 -4.67 -5.32 -1.99
N GLY A 42 -3.44 -5.59 -1.55
CA GLY A 42 -2.24 -5.54 -2.41
C GLY A 42 -1.46 -6.85 -2.50
N TRP A 43 -1.82 -7.84 -1.68
CA TRP A 43 -1.10 -9.10 -1.50
C TRP A 43 0.33 -8.93 -0.91
N GLU A 44 0.54 -7.86 -0.15
CA GLU A 44 1.83 -7.52 0.48
C GLU A 44 1.80 -7.74 1.99
N TRP A 45 2.92 -8.17 2.58
CA TRP A 45 3.09 -8.29 4.03
C TRP A 45 3.90 -7.13 4.60
N THR A 46 3.39 -5.91 4.41
CA THR A 46 4.06 -4.66 4.82
C THR A 46 3.07 -3.74 5.54
N LEU A 47 3.58 -2.80 6.34
CA LEU A 47 2.75 -1.77 6.98
C LEU A 47 2.37 -0.65 6.00
N PHE A 48 3.25 -0.40 5.03
CA PHE A 48 3.09 0.63 4.03
C PHE A 48 2.88 -0.03 2.66
N PRO A 49 1.77 0.27 1.98
CA PRO A 49 1.50 -0.26 0.66
C PRO A 49 2.55 0.26 -0.33
N SER A 50 3.03 -0.57 -1.25
CA SER A 50 3.85 -0.08 -2.35
C SER A 50 2.99 0.62 -3.41
N ALA A 51 3.59 1.52 -4.18
CA ALA A 51 2.96 2.12 -5.35
C ALA A 51 2.68 1.06 -6.42
N ALA A 52 3.66 0.16 -6.66
CA ALA A 52 3.63 -0.90 -7.67
C ALA A 52 3.41 -2.29 -7.06
N ARG A 53 2.23 -2.57 -6.51
CA ARG A 53 1.93 -3.81 -5.78
C ARG A 53 1.83 -5.05 -6.67
N PRO A 54 2.05 -6.27 -6.15
CA PRO A 54 1.83 -7.51 -6.90
C PRO A 54 0.43 -7.63 -7.53
N LYS A 55 -0.59 -7.11 -6.83
CA LYS A 55 -2.00 -7.11 -7.27
C LYS A 55 -2.63 -5.74 -7.06
N ILE A 56 -3.45 -5.31 -8.00
CA ILE A 56 -4.28 -4.09 -7.86
C ILE A 56 -5.74 -4.38 -8.23
N HIS A 57 -6.67 -3.76 -7.49
CA HIS A 57 -8.08 -3.75 -7.81
C HIS A 57 -8.44 -2.40 -8.44
N PHE A 58 -8.91 -2.41 -9.69
CA PHE A 58 -9.25 -1.21 -10.45
C PHE A 58 -10.49 -1.45 -11.30
N GLU A 59 -11.44 -0.51 -11.30
CA GLU A 59 -12.72 -0.61 -12.04
C GLU A 59 -13.49 -1.94 -11.79
N GLY A 60 -13.48 -2.46 -10.56
CA GLY A 60 -14.19 -3.71 -10.24
C GLY A 60 -13.51 -4.97 -10.79
N ARG A 61 -12.20 -4.91 -11.06
CA ARG A 61 -11.40 -5.99 -11.63
C ARG A 61 -10.05 -6.09 -10.93
N ASP A 62 -9.52 -7.30 -10.90
CA ASP A 62 -8.20 -7.60 -10.33
C ASP A 62 -7.15 -7.71 -11.44
N TYR A 63 -6.00 -7.07 -11.25
CA TYR A 63 -4.87 -7.12 -12.17
C TYR A 63 -3.60 -7.62 -11.48
N ASP A 64 -2.80 -8.43 -12.18
CA ASP A 64 -1.50 -8.93 -11.74
C ASP A 64 -0.35 -8.11 -12.32
N ARG A 65 0.65 -7.80 -11.48
CA ARG A 65 1.84 -7.07 -11.90
C ARG A 65 2.69 -7.94 -12.82
N GLY A 66 2.91 -7.47 -14.04
CA GLY A 66 3.85 -8.01 -15.00
C GLY A 66 5.27 -7.45 -14.81
N GLY A 67 6.06 -7.56 -15.88
CA GLY A 67 7.41 -7.00 -15.91
C GLY A 67 7.42 -5.48 -15.89
N GLU A 68 8.50 -4.93 -15.31
CA GLU A 68 8.84 -3.51 -15.45
C GLU A 68 9.08 -3.18 -16.93
N GLN A 69 8.55 -2.05 -17.36
CA GLN A 69 8.75 -1.48 -18.68
C GLN A 69 9.80 -0.38 -18.62
N SER A 70 10.39 -0.06 -19.77
CA SER A 70 11.10 1.22 -19.92
C SER A 70 10.22 2.34 -19.37
N GLY A 71 10.75 3.19 -18.49
CA GLY A 71 10.02 4.12 -17.59
C GLY A 71 9.11 5.18 -18.22
N VAL A 72 8.67 4.98 -19.46
CA VAL A 72 7.71 5.78 -20.19
C VAL A 72 6.44 4.95 -20.38
N VAL A 73 5.31 5.50 -19.93
CA VAL A 73 3.98 4.93 -20.19
C VAL A 73 3.73 4.94 -21.71
N PRO A 74 3.23 3.84 -22.31
CA PRO A 74 2.97 3.79 -23.75
C PRO A 74 2.03 4.90 -24.24
N ARG A 75 2.24 5.36 -25.47
CA ARG A 75 1.37 6.38 -26.08
C ARG A 75 -0.08 5.89 -26.16
N GLY A 76 -1.02 6.82 -25.96
CA GLY A 76 -2.45 6.53 -26.01
C GLY A 76 -3.03 6.06 -24.68
N TYR A 77 -2.20 5.88 -23.65
CA TYR A 77 -2.66 5.67 -22.28
C TYR A 77 -2.83 7.00 -21.55
N VAL A 78 -3.88 7.10 -20.74
CA VAL A 78 -4.30 8.28 -19.99
C VAL A 78 -4.39 7.96 -18.50
N LEU A 79 -4.10 8.94 -17.66
CA LEU A 79 -4.20 8.82 -16.21
C LEU A 79 -5.68 8.72 -15.80
N GLU A 80 -6.06 7.66 -15.11
CA GLU A 80 -7.45 7.39 -14.70
C GLU A 80 -7.60 7.22 -13.18
N GLY A 81 -6.51 7.02 -12.44
CA GLY A 81 -6.60 6.87 -10.99
C GLY A 81 -5.26 6.66 -10.32
N GLU A 82 -5.32 6.29 -9.05
CA GLU A 82 -4.14 6.07 -8.21
C GLU A 82 -4.32 4.79 -7.38
N THR A 83 -3.22 4.08 -7.15
CA THR A 83 -3.19 2.99 -6.19
C THR A 83 -3.13 3.60 -4.77
N PHE A 84 -3.68 2.90 -3.78
CA PHE A 84 -3.48 3.20 -2.34
C PHE A 84 -2.02 3.41 -1.84
N GLY A 85 -1.00 3.15 -2.67
CA GLY A 85 0.42 3.40 -2.39
C GLY A 85 0.98 4.52 -3.25
N GLU A 86 0.09 5.37 -3.79
CA GLU A 86 0.40 6.56 -4.59
C GLU A 86 1.00 6.27 -5.97
N GLY A 87 0.75 5.07 -6.52
CA GLY A 87 1.09 4.74 -7.90
C GLY A 87 0.05 5.27 -8.87
N GLU A 88 0.46 5.94 -9.94
CA GLU A 88 -0.45 6.49 -10.96
C GLU A 88 -0.92 5.38 -11.92
N ILE A 89 -2.23 5.16 -12.04
CA ILE A 89 -2.85 4.15 -12.91
C ILE A 89 -3.21 4.77 -14.25
N TYR A 90 -2.66 4.21 -15.31
CA TYR A 90 -2.88 4.59 -16.70
C TYR A 90 -3.64 3.52 -17.46
N LYS A 91 -4.69 3.91 -18.18
CA LYS A 91 -5.55 3.07 -19.00
C LYS A 91 -5.50 3.49 -20.47
N SER A 92 -5.72 2.56 -21.39
CA SER A 92 -5.84 2.89 -22.82
C SER A 92 -7.02 3.86 -23.03
N GLY A 93 -6.75 5.05 -23.57
CA GLY A 93 -7.79 6.03 -23.89
C GLY A 93 -8.66 5.62 -25.09
N LEU A 94 -8.29 4.55 -25.78
CA LEU A 94 -9.07 3.97 -26.89
C LEU A 94 -10.07 2.91 -26.40
N ASP A 95 -9.88 2.38 -25.20
CA ASP A 95 -10.72 1.31 -24.66
C ASP A 95 -12.04 1.90 -24.14
N ARG A 96 -13.16 1.56 -24.80
CA ARG A 96 -14.51 1.93 -24.33
C ARG A 96 -15.06 1.00 -23.23
N GLY A 97 -14.23 0.10 -22.70
CA GLY A 97 -14.63 -0.94 -21.76
C GLY A 97 -13.54 -1.26 -20.74
N THR A 98 -13.55 -2.48 -20.19
CA THR A 98 -12.49 -2.95 -19.30
C THR A 98 -11.21 -3.18 -20.09
N SER A 99 -10.14 -2.47 -19.73
CA SER A 99 -8.82 -2.71 -20.31
C SER A 99 -8.26 -4.03 -19.84
N THR A 100 -7.67 -4.80 -20.76
CA THR A 100 -6.96 -6.05 -20.40
C THR A 100 -5.56 -5.79 -19.86
N VAL A 101 -5.00 -4.62 -20.18
CA VAL A 101 -3.70 -4.15 -19.69
C VAL A 101 -3.82 -2.71 -19.23
N ILE A 102 -3.34 -2.44 -18.02
CA ILE A 102 -3.15 -1.09 -17.49
C ILE A 102 -1.67 -0.91 -17.12
N TYR A 103 -1.22 0.33 -16.97
CA TYR A 103 0.12 0.63 -16.51
C TYR A 103 0.06 1.35 -15.17
N VAL A 104 0.94 0.99 -14.25
CA VAL A 104 1.14 1.76 -13.02
C VAL A 104 2.52 2.39 -13.06
N LYS A 105 2.57 3.71 -12.85
CA LYS A 105 3.82 4.45 -12.74
C LYS A 105 4.11 4.76 -11.28
N ASP A 106 5.32 4.40 -10.87
CA ASP A 106 5.90 4.68 -9.55
C ASP A 106 7.16 5.54 -9.75
N GLY A 107 6.99 6.86 -9.72
CA GLY A 107 8.05 7.82 -9.99
C GLY A 107 8.67 7.65 -11.38
N ARG A 108 9.78 6.91 -11.46
CA ARG A 108 10.53 6.63 -12.70
C ARG A 108 10.26 5.24 -13.28
N HIS A 109 9.62 4.36 -12.52
CA HIS A 109 9.36 2.99 -12.92
C HIS A 109 7.94 2.87 -13.48
N VAL A 110 7.76 2.07 -14.52
CA VAL A 110 6.45 1.78 -15.11
C VAL A 110 6.27 0.28 -15.13
N TYR A 111 5.15 -0.20 -14.62
CA TYR A 111 4.83 -1.62 -14.55
C TYR A 111 3.58 -1.90 -15.37
N ALA A 112 3.64 -2.92 -16.22
CA ALA A 112 2.44 -3.42 -16.91
C ALA A 112 1.63 -4.29 -15.94
N TYR A 113 0.32 -4.16 -15.95
CA TYR A 113 -0.61 -4.95 -15.16
C TYR A 113 -1.60 -5.65 -16.09
N GLY A 114 -1.66 -6.97 -16.02
CA GLY A 114 -2.58 -7.79 -16.80
C GLY A 114 -3.87 -8.07 -16.05
N LEU A 115 -5.00 -8.10 -16.74
CA LEU A 115 -6.26 -8.51 -16.13
C LEU A 115 -6.19 -9.99 -15.71
N MET A 116 -6.43 -10.27 -14.42
CA MET A 116 -6.40 -11.63 -13.91
C MET A 116 -7.52 -12.47 -14.55
N GLY A 117 -7.16 -13.63 -15.09
CA GLY A 117 -8.09 -14.54 -15.78
C GLY A 117 -8.33 -14.20 -17.25
N ALA A 118 -7.76 -13.12 -17.78
CA ALA A 118 -7.74 -12.87 -19.22
C ALA A 118 -6.69 -13.76 -19.92
N PRO A 119 -6.85 -14.09 -21.21
CA PRO A 119 -5.77 -14.64 -22.01
C PRO A 119 -4.59 -13.70 -21.92
N ARG A 120 -3.44 -14.21 -21.48
CA ARG A 120 -2.21 -13.43 -21.43
C ARG A 120 -1.88 -13.05 -22.87
N ALA A 121 -2.25 -11.83 -23.27
CA ALA A 121 -1.58 -11.19 -24.38
C ALA A 121 -0.12 -11.16 -23.96
N SER A 122 0.71 -12.02 -24.55
CA SER A 122 2.14 -11.88 -24.42
C SER A 122 2.43 -10.49 -24.98
N VAL A 123 2.63 -9.52 -24.10
CA VAL A 123 3.18 -8.22 -24.46
C VAL A 123 4.61 -8.54 -24.87
N ARG A 124 4.77 -8.95 -26.14
CA ARG A 124 6.07 -9.06 -26.77
C ARG A 124 6.53 -7.62 -26.97
N ILE A 125 7.58 -7.32 -26.24
CA ILE A 125 8.47 -6.17 -26.41
C ILE A 125 9.00 -6.19 -27.84
#